data_AF-A0AAP2WX15-F1
#
_entry.id   AF-A0AAP2WX15-F1
#
_cell.length_a   1.000
_cell.length_b   1.000
_cell.length_c   1.000
_cell.angle_alpha   90.00
_cell.angle_beta   90.00
_cell.angle_gamma   90.00
#
_symmetry.space_group_name_H-M   'P 1'
#
loop_
_entity.id
_entity.type
_entity.pdbx_description
1 polymer ?
#
loop_
_entity_poly.entity_id
_entity_poly.type
_entity_poly.pdbx_seq_one_letter_code
_entity_poly.pdbx_strand_id
1 'polypeptide(L)'
;MSGLYENQKTIRQLKAAADENKPKDGESIFYFVLGYPRSDIGKGTLVAQLLHVTENSDAIKFDGLLNTNKSGRHTASGHDDFGIYESFNSGRSWGQEHYLLGGELYKEFIEKYGENENLQINPHLSFFVESKLYKIWYNAGKPRHFFIEVGGLITDPEVGPIFTPIIQRLQDNGIGRVILLTELQYGDYIKTKTIQDAYRTLLSRRISPWLLVMREPLDIGQVSEDERLEFERVVSTKLSTVFNRRLLRIISVPHFQNICDYTDYMKRRFSPLVSNVASSEIFVASNNVSKLDDYRIYLGDDYHLLSPKTEHIKIDILEGIDSIEDNAIAKARAYAIKTGKVSIGDDTGFFIKDLNGEPGVALRRWGGELPESTSNEAFWKFLQEKTKDLKNYDCYFKQCVAIVSPKGDSEIVYNINNGFLNKEKLQRPYNNSGYPIGAAFESYNRNKTWDEMTDSEKKEFDKQFIGELKTKIKRVLSQ
;
A
#
# COMPACT_ATOMS: atom_id res chain seq x y z
N MET A 1 11.96 -10.07 49.89
CA MET A 1 11.28 -9.66 48.64
C MET A 1 11.73 -8.25 48.32
N SER A 2 12.88 -8.19 47.65
CA SER A 2 13.87 -7.11 47.59
C SER A 2 13.46 -5.91 46.74
N GLY A 3 14.15 -4.77 46.87
CA GLY A 3 13.89 -3.50 46.17
C GLY A 3 13.80 -3.53 44.63
N LEU A 4 14.03 -4.68 43.99
CA LEU A 4 13.60 -4.94 42.59
C LEU A 4 12.07 -4.96 42.43
N TYR A 5 11.33 -5.35 43.47
CA TYR A 5 9.87 -5.36 43.49
C TYR A 5 9.27 -3.95 43.66
N GLU A 6 10.01 -3.05 44.34
CA GLU A 6 9.66 -1.63 44.47
C GLU A 6 9.99 -0.85 43.19
N ASN A 7 11.16 -1.10 42.57
CA ASN A 7 11.63 -0.48 41.32
C ASN A 7 10.80 -0.80 40.05
N GLN A 8 9.68 -1.52 40.19
CA GLN A 8 8.74 -1.77 39.08
C GLN A 8 7.28 -1.47 39.47
N LYS A 9 7.06 -0.88 40.65
CA LYS A 9 5.71 -0.60 41.14
C LYS A 9 5.00 0.39 40.22
N THR A 10 5.65 1.49 39.81
CA THR A 10 5.00 2.46 38.91
C THR A 10 4.78 1.87 37.54
N ILE A 11 5.71 1.08 37.01
CA ILE A 11 5.51 0.41 35.71
C ILE A 11 4.29 -0.50 35.75
N ARG A 12 4.09 -1.29 36.82
CA ARG A 12 2.91 -2.16 36.96
C ARG A 12 1.63 -1.34 37.06
N GLN A 13 1.64 -0.23 37.81
CA GLN A 13 0.51 0.69 37.91
C GLN A 13 0.16 1.33 36.56
N LEU A 14 1.16 1.79 35.82
CA LEU A 14 0.99 2.41 34.50
C LEU A 14 0.45 1.41 33.47
N LYS A 15 0.96 0.17 33.48
CA LYS A 15 0.44 -0.91 32.63
C LYS A 15 -1.01 -1.22 32.97
N ALA A 16 -1.34 -1.38 34.26
CA ALA A 16 -2.72 -1.61 34.68
C ALA A 16 -3.65 -0.45 34.26
N ALA A 17 -3.20 0.80 34.36
CA ALA A 17 -3.96 1.96 33.90
C ALA A 17 -4.14 2.01 32.36
N ALA A 18 -3.12 1.57 31.61
CA ALA A 18 -3.25 1.42 30.16
C ALA A 18 -4.23 0.30 29.80
N ASP A 19 -4.12 -0.85 30.47
CA ASP A 19 -4.96 -2.03 30.24
C ASP A 19 -6.45 -1.78 30.56
N GLU A 20 -6.77 -0.87 31.48
CA GLU A 20 -8.16 -0.48 31.83
C GLU A 20 -8.95 0.01 30.61
N ASN A 21 -8.31 0.79 29.73
CA ASN A 21 -8.96 1.41 28.56
C ASN A 21 -8.39 0.89 27.24
N LYS A 22 -7.57 -0.17 27.27
CA LYS A 22 -6.93 -0.71 26.07
C LYS A 22 -7.99 -1.27 25.11
N PRO A 23 -7.92 -0.95 23.81
CA PRO A 23 -8.82 -1.52 22.81
C PRO A 23 -8.70 -3.04 22.75
N LYS A 24 -9.84 -3.72 22.59
CA LYS A 24 -9.89 -5.15 22.25
C LYS A 24 -9.50 -5.37 20.79
N ASP A 25 -9.16 -6.61 20.45
CA ASP A 25 -8.81 -6.99 19.07
C ASP A 25 -9.92 -6.59 18.09
N GLY A 26 -9.55 -5.77 17.10
CA GLY A 26 -10.46 -5.26 16.08
C GLY A 26 -11.37 -4.10 16.51
N GLU A 27 -11.32 -3.65 17.78
CA GLU A 27 -12.16 -2.55 18.28
C GLU A 27 -11.73 -1.19 17.71
N SER A 28 -10.42 -0.95 17.58
CA SER A 28 -9.90 0.32 17.07
C SER A 28 -8.53 0.20 16.43
N ILE A 29 -8.22 1.14 15.55
CA ILE A 29 -6.92 1.36 14.91
C ILE A 29 -6.43 2.78 15.23
N PHE A 30 -5.20 2.86 15.73
CA PHE A 30 -4.52 4.09 16.12
C PHE A 30 -3.57 4.51 15.00
N TYR A 31 -3.88 5.63 14.35
CA TYR A 31 -3.13 6.18 13.21
C TYR A 31 -2.22 7.32 13.68
N PHE A 32 -0.92 7.04 13.80
CA PHE A 32 0.08 8.07 14.10
C PHE A 32 0.44 8.82 12.82
N VAL A 33 0.12 10.10 12.76
CA VAL A 33 0.39 10.98 11.63
C VAL A 33 1.69 11.72 11.90
N LEU A 34 2.75 11.30 11.20
CA LEU A 34 4.11 11.82 11.34
C LEU A 34 4.50 12.64 10.11
N GLY A 35 5.33 13.67 10.31
CA GLY A 35 5.89 14.49 9.23
C GLY A 35 7.39 14.24 9.05
N TYR A 36 7.90 14.41 7.82
CA TYR A 36 9.34 14.45 7.52
C TYR A 36 9.60 15.13 6.16
N PRO A 37 10.64 15.96 5.99
CA PRO A 37 11.75 16.26 6.91
C PRO A 37 11.47 17.44 7.85
N ARG A 38 10.31 18.09 7.73
CA ARG A 38 9.94 19.27 8.53
C ARG A 38 8.58 19.11 9.18
N SER A 39 8.41 19.76 10.33
CA SER A 39 7.20 19.65 11.13
C SER A 39 6.01 20.42 10.52
N ASP A 40 6.30 21.46 9.72
CA ASP A 40 5.36 22.39 9.07
C ASP A 40 4.78 21.89 7.74
N ILE A 41 4.88 20.58 7.46
CA ILE A 41 4.42 19.97 6.20
C ILE A 41 2.88 19.83 6.08
N GLY A 42 2.11 20.45 6.98
CA GLY A 42 0.65 20.43 6.95
C GLY A 42 0.03 19.12 7.42
N LYS A 43 0.49 18.58 8.56
CA LYS A 43 -0.11 17.40 9.20
C LYS A 43 -1.56 17.66 9.62
N GLY A 44 -1.85 18.80 10.24
CA GLY A 44 -3.21 19.14 10.70
C GLY A 44 -4.24 19.16 9.58
N THR A 45 -3.91 19.76 8.42
CA THR A 45 -4.79 19.72 7.25
C THR A 45 -5.01 18.31 6.72
N LEU A 46 -4.00 17.44 6.78
CA LEU A 46 -4.18 16.02 6.43
C LEU A 46 -5.13 15.35 7.44
N VAL A 47 -4.91 15.50 8.74
CA VAL A 47 -5.79 14.90 9.78
C VAL A 47 -7.24 15.38 9.64
N ALA A 48 -7.46 16.68 9.43
CA ALA A 48 -8.79 17.24 9.23
C ALA A 48 -9.54 16.59 8.06
N GLN A 49 -8.84 16.33 6.95
CA GLN A 49 -9.39 15.62 5.80
C GLN A 49 -9.64 14.15 6.07
N LEU A 50 -8.71 13.47 6.74
CA LEU A 50 -8.89 12.06 7.11
C LEU A 50 -10.10 11.88 8.03
N LEU A 51 -10.33 12.79 8.96
CA LEU A 51 -11.52 12.84 9.82
C LEU A 51 -12.81 13.01 9.01
N HIS A 52 -12.79 13.87 8.00
CA HIS A 52 -13.97 14.14 7.18
C HIS A 52 -14.37 12.94 6.32
N VAL A 53 -13.39 12.23 5.75
CA VAL A 53 -13.64 11.12 4.80
C VAL A 53 -13.71 9.74 5.45
N THR A 54 -13.53 9.68 6.77
CA THR A 54 -13.53 8.43 7.56
C THR A 54 -14.63 8.47 8.60
N GLU A 55 -15.62 7.60 8.47
CA GLU A 55 -16.67 7.42 9.46
C GLU A 55 -16.12 6.80 10.76
N ASN A 56 -16.83 6.98 11.88
CA ASN A 56 -16.44 6.44 13.18
C ASN A 56 -14.96 6.76 13.52
N SER A 57 -14.61 8.03 13.33
CA SER A 57 -13.26 8.55 13.52
C SER A 57 -13.21 9.61 14.59
N ASP A 58 -12.07 9.75 15.26
CA ASP A 58 -11.74 10.92 16.07
C ASP A 58 -10.23 11.19 16.06
N ALA A 59 -9.81 12.35 16.56
CA ALA A 59 -8.43 12.75 16.58
C ALA A 59 -7.99 13.40 17.90
N ILE A 60 -6.68 13.33 18.12
CA ILE A 60 -5.98 14.12 19.14
C ILE A 60 -4.75 14.76 18.53
N LYS A 61 -4.26 15.79 19.21
CA LYS A 61 -2.99 16.44 18.88
C LYS A 61 -2.01 16.30 20.04
N PHE A 62 -0.77 16.00 19.74
CA PHE A 62 0.35 16.12 20.66
C PHE A 62 1.24 17.29 20.23
N ASP A 63 1.67 18.11 21.20
CA ASP A 63 2.68 19.13 20.99
C ASP A 63 3.74 19.05 22.09
N GLY A 64 5.01 18.96 21.71
CA GLY A 64 6.13 18.76 22.63
C GLY A 64 6.55 20.00 23.42
N LEU A 65 5.85 21.12 23.24
CA LEU A 65 6.14 22.39 23.93
C LEU A 65 6.08 22.23 25.46
N LEU A 66 7.12 22.73 26.13
CA LEU A 66 7.21 22.74 27.60
C LEU A 66 6.50 23.94 28.25
N ASN A 67 6.38 25.05 27.52
CA ASN A 67 5.81 26.28 28.06
C ASN A 67 4.31 26.38 27.76
N THR A 68 3.51 26.19 28.79
CA THR A 68 2.09 26.54 28.80
C THR A 68 1.92 27.71 29.77
N ASN A 69 1.10 28.71 29.46
CA ASN A 69 0.88 29.83 30.38
C ASN A 69 0.28 29.36 31.73
N LYS A 70 0.06 30.27 32.70
CA LYS A 70 -0.49 29.93 34.04
C LYS A 70 -1.83 29.17 34.00
N SER A 71 -2.50 29.12 32.85
CA SER A 71 -3.78 28.44 32.61
C SER A 71 -3.66 27.24 31.67
N GLY A 72 -2.45 26.75 31.37
CA GLY A 72 -2.26 25.58 30.51
C GLY A 72 -2.45 25.86 29.01
N ARG A 73 -2.64 27.12 28.60
CA ARG A 73 -2.89 27.47 27.18
C ARG A 73 -1.61 27.89 26.47
N HIS A 74 -1.57 27.56 25.18
CA HIS A 74 -0.61 28.04 24.18
C HIS A 74 -0.37 29.55 24.38
N THR A 75 0.89 29.97 24.43
CA THR A 75 1.27 31.40 24.55
C THR A 75 1.14 32.17 23.24
N ALA A 76 0.69 31.54 22.15
CA ALA A 76 0.39 32.21 20.89
C ALA A 76 -1.12 32.35 20.72
N SER A 77 -1.64 33.57 20.83
CA SER A 77 -2.95 33.92 20.27
C SER A 77 -2.94 33.64 18.76
N GLY A 78 -3.76 32.70 18.28
CA GLY A 78 -3.98 32.45 16.85
C GLY A 78 -3.56 31.08 16.29
N HIS A 79 -3.03 30.16 17.09
CA HIS A 79 -2.83 28.76 16.66
C HIS A 79 -4.02 27.89 17.09
N ASP A 80 -5.10 27.98 16.32
CA ASP A 80 -6.27 27.11 16.50
C ASP A 80 -6.14 25.89 15.57
N ASP A 81 -5.29 24.93 15.96
CA ASP A 81 -5.14 23.67 15.23
C ASP A 81 -6.47 22.91 15.14
N PHE A 82 -7.31 23.03 16.16
CA PHE A 82 -8.66 22.45 16.15
C PHE A 82 -9.62 23.25 15.28
N GLY A 83 -9.43 24.55 15.12
CA GLY A 83 -10.14 25.35 14.11
C GLY A 83 -9.92 24.82 12.69
N ILE A 84 -8.73 24.26 12.40
CA ILE A 84 -8.51 23.52 11.15
C ILE A 84 -9.35 22.25 11.15
N TYR A 85 -9.45 21.48 12.24
CA TYR A 85 -10.27 20.25 12.25
C TYR A 85 -11.75 20.59 12.05
N GLU A 86 -12.27 21.55 12.80
CA GLU A 86 -13.67 22.00 12.79
C GLU A 86 -14.07 22.60 11.45
N SER A 87 -13.19 23.33 10.77
CA SER A 87 -13.48 23.91 9.45
C SER A 87 -13.76 22.89 8.36
N PHE A 88 -13.30 21.64 8.52
CA PHE A 88 -13.59 20.53 7.61
C PHE A 88 -14.67 19.61 8.17
N ASN A 89 -15.05 19.74 9.44
CA ASN A 89 -15.86 18.74 10.15
C ASN A 89 -17.05 19.41 10.87
N SER A 90 -17.94 20.03 10.09
CA SER A 90 -19.12 20.73 10.59
C SER A 90 -19.94 19.87 11.58
N GLY A 91 -20.20 20.43 12.76
CA GLY A 91 -20.97 19.77 13.83
C GLY A 91 -20.12 18.93 14.78
N ARG A 92 -18.80 18.87 14.59
CA ARG A 92 -17.83 18.27 15.52
C ARG A 92 -17.00 19.38 16.17
N SER A 93 -16.47 19.12 17.36
CA SER A 93 -15.65 20.08 18.11
C SER A 93 -14.53 19.37 18.85
N TRP A 94 -13.37 20.02 18.96
CA TRP A 94 -12.22 19.51 19.71
C TRP A 94 -11.75 20.54 20.73
N GLY A 95 -11.69 20.13 22.00
CA GLY A 95 -11.25 20.97 23.11
C GLY A 95 -9.93 20.54 23.74
N GLN A 96 -9.67 21.06 24.93
CA GLN A 96 -8.44 20.76 25.70
C GLN A 96 -8.30 19.26 26.00
N GLU A 97 -9.41 18.54 26.14
CA GLU A 97 -9.46 17.10 26.37
C GLU A 97 -8.89 16.25 25.21
N HIS A 98 -8.73 16.85 24.02
CA HIS A 98 -8.12 16.22 22.83
C HIS A 98 -6.67 16.66 22.60
N TYR A 99 -6.11 17.47 23.51
CA TYR A 99 -4.77 18.03 23.37
C TYR A 99 -3.82 17.46 24.44
N LEU A 100 -2.70 16.90 23.98
CA LEU A 100 -1.59 16.45 24.80
C LEU A 100 -0.41 17.44 24.71
N LEU A 101 -0.30 18.33 25.70
CA LEU A 101 0.79 19.30 25.79
C LEU A 101 1.97 18.73 26.60
N GLY A 102 3.18 18.83 26.06
CA GLY A 102 4.39 18.29 26.65
C GLY A 102 4.61 18.74 28.08
N GLY A 103 4.61 20.05 28.34
CA GLY A 103 4.81 20.61 29.67
C GLY A 103 3.80 20.10 30.72
N GLU A 104 2.52 20.01 30.36
CA GLU A 104 1.47 19.48 31.24
C GLU A 104 1.64 17.98 31.48
N LEU A 105 2.00 17.22 30.45
CA LEU A 105 2.28 15.79 30.57
C LEU A 105 3.44 15.51 31.52
N TYR A 106 4.56 16.25 31.39
CA TYR A 106 5.69 16.12 32.30
C TYR A 106 5.29 16.50 33.72
N LYS A 107 4.57 17.61 33.90
CA LYS A 107 4.11 18.06 35.21
C LYS A 107 3.22 17.01 35.88
N GLU A 108 2.17 16.55 35.20
CA GLU A 108 1.24 15.55 35.75
C GLU A 108 1.97 14.23 36.07
N PHE A 109 2.87 13.80 35.18
CA PHE A 109 3.64 12.59 35.38
C PHE A 109 4.55 12.66 36.62
N ILE A 110 5.26 13.78 36.80
CA ILE A 110 6.15 14.01 37.94
C ILE A 110 5.36 14.20 39.24
N GLU A 111 4.27 14.99 39.22
CA GLU A 111 3.43 15.18 40.41
C GLU A 111 2.81 13.86 40.89
N LYS A 112 2.40 13.00 39.95
CA LYS A 112 1.76 11.74 40.29
C LYS A 112 2.75 10.64 40.71
N TYR A 113 3.92 10.59 40.10
CA TYR A 113 4.84 9.46 40.26
C TYR A 113 6.24 9.80 40.76
N GLY A 114 6.62 11.08 40.80
CA GLY A 114 7.99 11.54 41.07
C GLY A 114 8.50 11.23 42.47
N GLU A 115 7.60 11.06 43.44
CA GLU A 115 7.97 10.68 44.81
C GLU A 115 8.17 9.16 44.98
N ASN A 116 7.73 8.35 44.01
CA ASN A 116 7.65 6.89 44.18
C ASN A 116 8.96 6.17 43.83
N GLU A 117 9.64 6.53 42.73
CA GLU A 117 10.85 5.87 42.26
C GLU A 117 11.63 6.70 41.23
N ASN A 118 12.80 6.20 40.81
CA ASN A 118 13.59 6.81 39.75
C ASN A 118 12.89 6.67 38.39
N LEU A 119 12.17 7.72 37.97
CA LEU A 119 11.45 7.75 36.71
C LEU A 119 12.39 7.87 35.50
N GLN A 120 11.98 7.24 34.41
CA GLN A 120 12.66 7.31 33.10
C GLN A 120 11.65 7.66 32.01
N ILE A 121 12.09 8.30 30.93
CA ILE A 121 11.22 8.59 29.79
C ILE A 121 10.64 7.30 29.19
N ASN A 122 11.50 6.32 28.93
CA ASN A 122 11.10 4.96 28.59
C ASN A 122 11.67 4.03 29.69
N PRO A 123 10.87 3.18 30.35
CA PRO A 123 9.47 2.87 30.02
C PRO A 123 8.41 3.82 30.59
N HIS A 124 8.69 4.52 31.70
CA HIS A 124 7.65 5.11 32.54
C HIS A 124 6.80 6.19 31.85
N LEU A 125 7.41 7.27 31.35
CA LEU A 125 6.64 8.32 30.67
C LEU A 125 5.92 7.79 29.42
N SER A 126 6.55 6.89 28.67
CA SER A 126 5.91 6.29 27.48
C SER A 126 4.65 5.50 27.83
N PHE A 127 4.64 4.72 28.92
CA PHE A 127 3.43 4.02 29.37
C PHE A 127 2.38 4.97 29.94
N PHE A 128 2.82 6.05 30.59
CA PHE A 128 1.91 7.09 31.07
C PHE A 128 1.18 7.76 29.90
N VAL A 129 1.91 8.20 28.87
CA VAL A 129 1.32 8.79 27.67
C VAL A 129 0.43 7.77 26.95
N GLU A 130 0.85 6.50 26.83
CA GLU A 130 -0.01 5.45 26.26
C GLU A 130 -1.33 5.28 27.03
N SER A 131 -1.29 5.26 28.37
CA SER A 131 -2.51 5.19 29.20
C SER A 131 -3.44 6.39 28.99
N LYS A 132 -2.86 7.57 28.75
CA LYS A 132 -3.62 8.79 28.42
C LYS A 132 -4.28 8.68 27.05
N LEU A 133 -3.55 8.18 26.04
CA LEU A 133 -4.11 7.93 24.70
C LEU A 133 -5.34 7.03 24.76
N TYR A 134 -5.25 5.90 25.48
CA TYR A 134 -6.37 4.98 25.64
C TYR A 134 -7.54 5.60 26.41
N LYS A 135 -7.27 6.38 27.45
CA LYS A 135 -8.33 7.08 28.19
C LYS A 135 -9.05 8.12 27.33
N ILE A 136 -8.33 8.91 26.54
CA ILE A 136 -8.93 9.90 25.65
C ILE A 136 -9.76 9.19 24.57
N TRP A 137 -9.21 8.15 23.95
CA TRP A 137 -9.96 7.31 23.00
C TRP A 137 -11.24 6.72 23.60
N TYR A 138 -11.19 6.22 24.83
CA TYR A 138 -12.35 5.69 25.54
C TYR A 138 -13.42 6.78 25.76
N ASN A 139 -13.00 7.96 26.23
CA ASN A 139 -13.89 9.08 26.49
C ASN A 139 -14.50 9.68 25.21
N ALA A 140 -13.79 9.59 24.09
CA ALA A 140 -14.27 9.97 22.76
C ALA A 140 -15.32 9.00 22.19
N GLY A 141 -15.78 8.02 22.97
CA GLY A 141 -16.79 7.05 22.55
C GLY A 141 -16.21 5.87 21.76
N LYS A 142 -14.92 5.59 21.91
CA LYS A 142 -14.22 4.44 21.31
C LYS A 142 -14.28 4.40 19.78
N PRO A 143 -13.84 5.46 19.09
CA PRO A 143 -13.85 5.50 17.63
C PRO A 143 -13.03 4.34 17.04
N ARG A 144 -13.52 3.76 15.95
CA ARG A 144 -12.78 2.71 15.22
C ARG A 144 -11.49 3.25 14.62
N HIS A 145 -11.49 4.50 14.16
CA HIS A 145 -10.33 5.14 13.54
C HIS A 145 -9.86 6.32 14.39
N PHE A 146 -8.78 6.15 15.15
CA PHE A 146 -8.28 7.18 16.06
C PHE A 146 -6.98 7.79 15.53
N PHE A 147 -7.04 9.04 15.07
CA PHE A 147 -5.91 9.75 14.48
C PHE A 147 -5.12 10.52 15.56
N ILE A 148 -3.79 10.39 15.51
CA ILE A 148 -2.88 11.06 16.45
C ILE A 148 -1.96 11.94 15.63
N GLU A 149 -2.23 13.25 15.64
CA GLU A 149 -1.30 14.23 15.08
C GLU A 149 -0.12 14.39 16.04
N VAL A 150 1.04 13.88 15.65
CA VAL A 150 2.27 14.04 16.45
C VAL A 150 2.99 15.31 15.99
N GLY A 151 2.89 16.38 16.78
CA GLY A 151 3.66 17.61 16.61
C GLY A 151 5.18 17.34 16.60
N GLY A 152 5.94 18.21 15.93
CA GLY A 152 7.37 17.98 15.67
C GLY A 152 7.64 16.85 14.66
N LEU A 153 8.82 16.25 14.78
CA LEU A 153 9.33 15.10 14.03
C LEU A 153 9.66 13.96 14.99
N ILE A 154 9.58 12.71 14.51
CA ILE A 154 9.96 11.52 15.31
C ILE A 154 11.43 11.50 15.74
N THR A 155 12.27 12.33 15.12
CA THR A 155 13.68 12.52 15.45
C THR A 155 13.91 13.52 16.57
N ASP A 156 12.90 14.32 16.91
CA ASP A 156 13.04 15.41 17.87
C ASP A 156 13.12 14.85 19.30
N PRO A 157 13.96 15.42 20.18
CA PRO A 157 14.15 14.95 21.55
C PRO A 157 12.86 14.91 22.39
N GLU A 158 11.91 15.80 22.11
CA GLU A 158 10.62 15.90 22.79
C GLU A 158 9.56 14.92 22.26
N VAL A 159 9.80 14.27 21.12
CA VAL A 159 8.86 13.35 20.47
C VAL A 159 9.37 11.91 20.51
N GLY A 160 10.56 11.69 19.94
CA GLY A 160 11.10 10.36 19.65
C GLY A 160 11.14 9.43 20.85
N PRO A 161 11.72 9.84 21.99
CA PRO A 161 11.78 9.04 23.21
C PRO A 161 10.42 8.61 23.79
N ILE A 162 9.36 9.38 23.52
CA ILE A 162 7.99 9.10 24.01
C ILE A 162 7.24 8.23 23.01
N PHE A 163 7.13 8.68 21.75
CA PHE A 163 6.25 8.05 20.77
C PHE A 163 6.85 6.83 20.08
N THR A 164 8.18 6.75 19.93
CA THR A 164 8.81 5.56 19.32
C THR A 164 8.42 4.26 20.03
N PRO A 165 8.59 4.14 21.36
CA PRO A 165 8.20 2.91 22.06
C PRO A 165 6.67 2.67 22.08
N ILE A 166 5.84 3.72 22.08
CA ILE A 166 4.38 3.60 22.00
C ILE A 166 3.98 3.01 20.64
N ILE A 167 4.46 3.62 19.54
CA ILE A 167 4.18 3.16 18.18
C ILE A 167 4.61 1.71 18.01
N GLN A 168 5.81 1.35 18.45
CA GLN A 168 6.30 -0.04 18.40
C GLN A 168 5.33 -1.00 19.08
N ARG A 169 4.94 -0.74 20.33
CA ARG A 169 4.01 -1.60 21.08
C ARG A 169 2.64 -1.72 20.40
N LEU A 170 2.11 -0.62 19.87
CA LEU A 170 0.82 -0.64 19.18
C LEU A 170 0.91 -1.35 17.82
N GLN A 171 2.03 -1.24 17.09
CA GLN A 171 2.26 -2.01 15.87
C GLN A 171 2.39 -3.51 16.14
N ASP A 172 3.13 -3.88 17.19
CA ASP A 172 3.30 -5.28 17.63
C ASP A 172 1.95 -5.89 18.06
N ASN A 173 1.07 -5.10 18.66
CA ASN A 173 -0.29 -5.49 19.01
C ASN A 173 -1.29 -5.41 17.85
N GLY A 174 -0.85 -5.06 16.63
CA GLY A 174 -1.70 -5.02 15.43
C GLY A 174 -2.65 -3.82 15.31
N ILE A 175 -2.77 -2.97 16.34
CA ILE A 175 -3.69 -1.81 16.38
C ILE A 175 -3.02 -0.50 15.95
N GLY A 176 -1.69 -0.45 15.85
CA GLY A 176 -0.93 0.74 15.45
C GLY A 176 -0.69 0.81 13.95
N ARG A 177 -0.93 1.97 13.36
CA ARG A 177 -0.63 2.32 11.97
C ARG A 177 0.10 3.67 11.92
N VAL A 178 1.06 3.79 11.02
CA VAL A 178 1.81 5.04 10.82
C VAL A 178 1.49 5.61 9.45
N ILE A 179 0.96 6.83 9.42
CA ILE A 179 0.79 7.63 8.23
C ILE A 179 1.97 8.59 8.17
N LEU A 180 2.88 8.38 7.20
CA LEU A 180 4.03 9.24 7.00
C LEU A 180 3.69 10.28 5.94
N LEU A 181 3.61 11.54 6.35
CA LEU A 181 3.51 12.69 5.45
C LEU A 181 4.91 13.19 5.10
N THR A 182 5.23 13.19 3.81
CA THR A 182 6.50 13.70 3.29
C THR A 182 6.29 14.54 2.04
N GLU A 183 7.37 15.14 1.52
CA GLU A 183 7.34 16.00 0.34
C GLU A 183 8.01 15.30 -0.85
N LEU A 184 7.45 15.51 -2.03
CA LEU A 184 8.11 15.20 -3.28
C LEU A 184 8.87 16.43 -3.76
N GLN A 185 10.15 16.25 -4.11
CA GLN A 185 10.94 17.31 -4.72
C GLN A 185 10.91 17.17 -6.24
N TYR A 186 10.49 18.23 -6.92
CA TYR A 186 10.52 18.36 -8.37
C TYR A 186 11.79 19.08 -8.82
N GLY A 187 12.40 18.56 -9.88
CA GLY A 187 13.42 19.21 -10.70
C GLY A 187 13.23 18.73 -12.14
N ASP A 188 14.29 18.61 -12.94
CA ASP A 188 14.21 17.99 -14.29
C ASP A 188 13.70 16.52 -14.26
N TYR A 189 13.71 15.90 -13.07
CA TYR A 189 13.23 14.55 -12.81
C TYR A 189 12.71 14.44 -11.36
N ILE A 190 11.80 13.49 -11.12
CA ILE A 190 11.24 13.20 -9.80
C ILE A 190 12.34 12.69 -8.87
N LYS A 191 12.57 13.40 -7.75
CA LYS A 191 13.58 13.00 -6.75
C LYS A 191 12.91 12.37 -5.52
N THR A 192 13.16 11.08 -5.32
CA THR A 192 12.61 10.29 -4.19
C THR A 192 13.54 10.18 -2.98
N LYS A 193 14.62 10.98 -2.91
CA LYS A 193 15.64 10.87 -1.85
C LYS A 193 15.08 11.22 -0.47
N THR A 194 14.28 12.27 -0.36
CA THR A 194 13.62 12.67 0.89
C THR A 194 12.67 11.57 1.39
N ILE A 195 11.90 10.95 0.49
CA ILE A 195 11.03 9.80 0.82
C ILE A 195 11.86 8.62 1.34
N GLN A 196 12.95 8.27 0.65
CA GLN A 196 13.83 7.18 1.09
C GLN A 196 14.44 7.46 2.46
N ASP A 197 14.82 8.71 2.72
CA ASP A 197 15.40 9.12 3.99
C ASP A 197 14.38 9.09 5.14
N ALA A 198 13.15 9.58 4.88
CA ALA A 198 12.02 9.48 5.80
C ALA A 198 11.72 8.02 6.16
N TYR A 199 11.64 7.17 5.13
CA TYR A 199 11.36 5.74 5.29
C TYR A 199 12.48 5.04 6.09
N ARG A 200 13.75 5.32 5.76
CA ARG A 200 14.92 4.79 6.51
C ARG A 200 14.90 5.24 7.96
N THR A 201 14.56 6.50 8.23
CA THR A 201 14.50 7.07 9.57
C THR A 201 13.51 6.32 10.45
N LEU A 202 12.33 5.99 9.92
CA LEU A 202 11.34 5.18 10.64
C LEU A 202 11.77 3.72 10.80
N LEU A 203 12.26 3.08 9.75
CA LEU A 203 12.72 1.69 9.82
C LEU A 203 13.87 1.50 10.81
N SER A 204 14.80 2.46 10.92
CA SER A 204 15.90 2.43 11.90
C SER A 204 15.41 2.42 13.36
N ARG A 205 14.18 2.88 13.58
CA ARG A 205 13.48 2.88 14.87
C ARG A 205 12.47 1.74 14.99
N ARG A 206 12.52 0.74 14.11
CA ARG A 206 11.53 -0.36 14.03
C ARG A 206 10.08 0.12 13.84
N ILE A 207 9.89 1.30 13.27
CA ILE A 207 8.58 1.81 12.90
C ILE A 207 8.36 1.52 11.43
N SER A 208 7.31 0.77 11.11
CA SER A 208 6.97 0.45 9.72
C SER A 208 5.85 1.37 9.23
N PRO A 209 6.08 2.22 8.22
CA PRO A 209 5.01 3.06 7.67
C PRO A 209 3.90 2.18 7.08
N TRP A 210 2.65 2.48 7.46
CA TRP A 210 1.47 1.84 6.89
C TRP A 210 1.00 2.55 5.63
N LEU A 211 0.98 3.89 5.64
CA LEU A 211 0.62 4.72 4.50
C LEU A 211 1.68 5.79 4.30
N LEU A 212 2.10 5.97 3.06
CA LEU A 212 2.95 7.08 2.64
C LEU A 212 2.08 8.13 1.92
N VAL A 213 2.05 9.34 2.45
CA VAL A 213 1.39 10.49 1.84
C VAL A 213 2.47 11.46 1.37
N MET A 214 2.51 11.79 0.08
CA MET A 214 3.55 12.64 -0.48
C MET A 214 2.92 13.90 -1.04
N ARG A 215 3.32 15.07 -0.55
CA ARG A 215 2.88 16.33 -1.14
C ARG A 215 3.60 16.59 -2.46
N GLU A 216 2.84 16.93 -3.49
CA GLU A 216 3.36 17.45 -4.73
C GLU A 216 3.23 18.99 -4.78
N PRO A 217 4.18 19.68 -5.43
CA PRO A 217 4.07 21.10 -5.75
C PRO A 217 3.12 21.37 -6.93
N LEU A 218 2.75 20.35 -7.71
CA LEU A 218 1.86 20.51 -8.87
C LEU A 218 0.40 20.54 -8.41
N ASP A 219 -0.39 21.41 -9.06
CA ASP A 219 -1.82 21.55 -8.77
C ASP A 219 -2.61 20.30 -9.21
N ILE A 220 -3.73 20.02 -8.55
CA ILE A 220 -4.58 18.85 -8.81
C ILE A 220 -4.94 18.70 -10.29
N GLY A 221 -5.19 19.80 -11.00
CA GLY A 221 -5.57 19.82 -12.41
C GLY A 221 -4.43 19.66 -13.41
N GLN A 222 -3.16 19.72 -12.98
CA GLN A 222 -2.00 19.72 -13.88
C GLN A 222 -1.50 18.31 -14.24
N VAL A 223 -1.88 17.29 -13.49
CA VAL A 223 -1.40 15.91 -13.66
C VAL A 223 -2.59 14.97 -13.59
N SER A 224 -2.71 14.08 -14.57
CA SER A 224 -3.76 13.09 -14.66
C SER A 224 -3.68 12.04 -13.53
N GLU A 225 -4.78 11.34 -13.27
CA GLU A 225 -4.78 10.25 -12.29
C GLU A 225 -3.80 9.12 -12.67
N ASP A 226 -3.68 8.83 -13.97
CA ASP A 226 -2.81 7.78 -14.50
C ASP A 226 -1.32 8.13 -14.29
N GLU A 227 -0.93 9.38 -14.56
CA GLU A 227 0.43 9.87 -14.26
C GLU A 227 0.74 9.82 -12.76
N ARG A 228 -0.23 10.10 -11.89
CA ARG A 228 -0.06 9.98 -10.42
C ARG A 228 0.14 8.53 -10.00
N LEU A 229 -0.66 7.61 -10.55
CA LEU A 229 -0.51 6.18 -10.27
C LEU A 229 0.87 5.67 -10.71
N GLU A 230 1.39 6.17 -11.83
CA GLU A 230 2.73 5.87 -12.30
C GLU A 230 3.80 6.41 -11.35
N PHE A 231 3.69 7.65 -10.92
CA PHE A 231 4.59 8.23 -9.93
C PHE A 231 4.62 7.40 -8.63
N GLU A 232 3.45 7.03 -8.11
CA GLU A 232 3.34 6.20 -6.91
C GLU A 232 3.96 4.81 -7.11
N ARG A 233 3.83 4.24 -8.33
CA ARG A 233 4.49 2.98 -8.72
C ARG A 233 6.01 3.13 -8.66
N VAL A 234 6.58 4.19 -9.24
CA VAL A 234 8.03 4.47 -9.20
C VAL A 234 8.54 4.57 -7.76
N VAL A 235 7.79 5.24 -6.88
CA VAL A 235 8.13 5.31 -5.45
C VAL A 235 8.07 3.92 -4.81
N SER A 236 7.00 3.16 -5.04
CA SER A 236 6.85 1.80 -4.50
C SER A 236 7.99 0.87 -4.92
N THR A 237 8.32 0.85 -6.23
CA THR A 237 9.44 0.09 -6.77
C THR A 237 10.74 0.53 -6.12
N LYS A 238 10.99 1.84 -5.99
CA LYS A 238 12.23 2.33 -5.38
C LYS A 238 12.36 1.92 -3.91
N LEU A 239 11.27 1.98 -3.14
CA LEU A 239 11.25 1.50 -1.75
C LEU A 239 11.50 -0.01 -1.68
N SER A 240 10.90 -0.78 -2.58
CA SER A 240 11.14 -2.22 -2.70
C SER A 240 12.61 -2.53 -2.98
N THR A 241 13.22 -1.88 -3.99
CA THR A 241 14.63 -2.08 -4.35
C THR A 241 15.60 -1.70 -3.21
N VAL A 242 15.33 -0.61 -2.49
CA VAL A 242 16.27 -0.08 -1.48
C VAL A 242 16.11 -0.77 -0.13
N PHE A 243 14.88 -1.14 0.26
CA PHE A 243 14.57 -1.63 1.60
C PHE A 243 14.06 -3.08 1.63
N ASN A 244 13.97 -3.74 0.46
CA ASN A 244 13.35 -5.06 0.30
C ASN A 244 11.94 -5.12 0.90
N ARG A 245 11.20 -4.01 0.79
CA ARG A 245 9.84 -3.83 1.30
C ARG A 245 9.00 -3.04 0.31
N ARG A 246 8.02 -3.71 -0.29
CA ARG A 246 7.06 -3.08 -1.20
C ARG A 246 5.92 -2.46 -0.38
N LEU A 247 5.58 -1.21 -0.68
CA LEU A 247 4.46 -0.49 -0.08
C LEU A 247 3.52 -0.05 -1.19
N LEU A 248 2.25 -0.49 -1.17
CA LEU A 248 1.25 -0.08 -2.17
C LEU A 248 0.32 1.02 -1.67
N ARG A 249 0.26 1.21 -0.35
CA ARG A 249 -0.46 2.30 0.34
C ARG A 249 0.33 3.58 0.22
N ILE A 250 0.23 4.17 -0.96
CA ILE A 250 0.91 5.39 -1.35
C ILE A 250 -0.16 6.31 -1.93
N ILE A 251 -0.28 7.52 -1.39
CA ILE A 251 -1.16 8.57 -1.90
C ILE A 251 -0.29 9.78 -2.20
N SER A 252 -0.26 10.18 -3.46
CA SER A 252 0.21 11.51 -3.80
C SER A 252 -0.86 12.54 -3.50
N VAL A 253 -0.52 13.64 -2.83
CA VAL A 253 -1.43 14.74 -2.53
C VAL A 253 -0.98 15.97 -3.32
N PRO A 254 -1.75 16.38 -4.34
CA PRO A 254 -1.42 17.55 -5.13
C PRO A 254 -1.57 18.84 -4.33
N HIS A 255 -0.99 19.92 -4.84
CA HIS A 255 -1.38 21.25 -4.42
C HIS A 255 -2.87 21.48 -4.78
N PHE A 256 -3.59 22.15 -3.90
CA PHE A 256 -5.01 22.42 -4.07
C PHE A 256 -5.31 23.85 -3.64
N GLN A 257 -6.12 24.54 -4.44
CA GLN A 257 -6.69 25.84 -4.09
C GLN A 257 -8.11 25.70 -3.54
N ASN A 258 -8.86 24.70 -4.03
CA ASN A 258 -10.21 24.41 -3.64
C ASN A 258 -10.25 23.25 -2.65
N ILE A 259 -10.85 23.51 -1.49
CA ILE A 259 -10.99 22.55 -0.40
C ILE A 259 -11.87 21.35 -0.78
N CYS A 260 -12.93 21.57 -1.56
CA CYS A 260 -13.86 20.51 -1.96
C CYS A 260 -13.19 19.50 -2.88
N ASP A 261 -12.39 19.98 -3.86
CA ASP A 261 -11.67 19.11 -4.78
C ASP A 261 -10.66 18.24 -4.03
N TYR A 262 -10.02 18.79 -3.00
CA TYR A 262 -9.13 18.03 -2.14
C TYR A 262 -9.89 17.00 -1.29
N THR A 263 -11.06 17.35 -0.76
CA THR A 263 -11.92 16.41 -0.02
C THR A 263 -12.38 15.25 -0.91
N ASP A 264 -12.86 15.52 -2.11
CA ASP A 264 -13.29 14.48 -3.06
C ASP A 264 -12.12 13.59 -3.49
N TYR A 265 -10.93 14.19 -3.65
CA TYR A 265 -9.70 13.45 -3.89
C TYR A 265 -9.37 12.51 -2.72
N MET A 266 -9.35 13.01 -1.49
CA MET A 266 -9.05 12.21 -0.31
C MET A 266 -10.11 11.12 -0.06
N LYS A 267 -11.39 11.40 -0.32
CA LYS A 267 -12.47 10.41 -0.23
C LYS A 267 -12.23 9.25 -1.19
N ARG A 268 -11.87 9.55 -2.43
CA ARG A 268 -11.60 8.52 -3.44
C ARG A 268 -10.31 7.73 -3.16
N ARG A 269 -9.27 8.37 -2.62
CA ARG A 269 -7.94 7.76 -2.44
C ARG A 269 -7.71 7.12 -1.08
N PHE A 270 -8.31 7.64 -0.02
CA PHE A 270 -8.11 7.17 1.36
C PHE A 270 -9.25 6.28 1.86
N SER A 271 -10.52 6.61 1.61
CA SER A 271 -11.64 5.81 2.14
C SER A 271 -11.53 4.31 1.77
N PRO A 272 -11.11 3.90 0.55
CA PRO A 272 -10.91 2.48 0.24
C PRO A 272 -9.84 1.77 1.11
N LEU A 273 -8.91 2.53 1.71
CA LEU A 273 -7.87 1.99 2.61
C LEU A 273 -8.40 1.56 3.99
N VAL A 274 -9.56 2.10 4.38
CA VAL A 274 -10.15 1.91 5.72
C VAL A 274 -11.53 1.28 5.67
N SER A 275 -12.15 1.20 4.48
CA SER A 275 -13.42 0.54 4.24
C SER A 275 -13.31 -0.99 4.18
N ASN A 276 -14.45 -1.67 4.38
CA ASN A 276 -14.56 -3.10 4.13
C ASN A 276 -14.52 -3.38 2.62
N VAL A 277 -13.88 -4.48 2.23
CA VAL A 277 -13.79 -4.91 0.82
C VAL A 277 -14.86 -5.97 0.55
N ALA A 278 -15.61 -5.82 -0.54
CA ALA A 278 -16.56 -6.83 -0.98
C ALA A 278 -15.82 -8.12 -1.38
N SER A 279 -16.32 -9.28 -0.95
CA SER A 279 -15.61 -10.56 -1.08
C SER A 279 -16.06 -11.45 -2.24
N SER A 280 -17.17 -11.10 -2.91
CA SER A 280 -17.77 -11.92 -3.97
C SER A 280 -17.33 -11.52 -5.39
N GLU A 281 -16.76 -10.33 -5.57
CA GLU A 281 -16.37 -9.80 -6.87
C GLU A 281 -14.85 -9.65 -6.97
N ILE A 282 -14.28 -10.13 -8.06
CA ILE A 282 -12.86 -9.99 -8.38
C ILE A 282 -12.72 -9.32 -9.74
N PHE A 283 -11.93 -8.27 -9.80
CA PHE A 283 -11.67 -7.55 -11.04
C PHE A 283 -10.41 -8.10 -11.71
N VAL A 284 -10.52 -8.61 -12.94
CA VAL A 284 -9.37 -9.08 -13.71
C VAL A 284 -8.89 -7.94 -14.61
N ALA A 285 -7.73 -7.36 -14.28
CA ALA A 285 -7.11 -6.22 -14.95
C ALA A 285 -6.48 -6.60 -16.31
N SER A 286 -7.30 -7.15 -17.22
CA SER A 286 -6.86 -7.53 -18.57
C SER A 286 -7.92 -7.24 -19.62
N ASN A 287 -7.47 -6.71 -20.76
CA ASN A 287 -8.27 -6.59 -21.99
C ASN A 287 -8.13 -7.82 -22.90
N ASN A 288 -7.26 -8.78 -22.56
CA ASN A 288 -7.06 -9.98 -23.36
C ASN A 288 -8.20 -10.98 -23.07
N VAL A 289 -9.04 -11.22 -24.08
CA VAL A 289 -10.19 -12.13 -23.99
C VAL A 289 -9.77 -13.54 -23.59
N SER A 290 -8.70 -14.08 -24.16
CA SER A 290 -8.21 -15.42 -23.82
C SER A 290 -7.76 -15.53 -22.36
N LYS A 291 -7.08 -14.50 -21.83
CA LYS A 291 -6.73 -14.47 -20.39
C LYS A 291 -7.97 -14.44 -19.52
N LEU A 292 -8.97 -13.63 -19.87
CA LEU A 292 -10.24 -13.57 -19.13
C LEU A 292 -10.96 -14.92 -19.13
N ASP A 293 -10.94 -15.64 -20.24
CA ASP A 293 -11.53 -16.98 -20.35
C ASP A 293 -10.78 -17.99 -19.45
N ASP A 294 -9.45 -17.96 -19.44
CA ASP A 294 -8.65 -18.81 -18.54
C ASP A 294 -8.99 -18.50 -17.06
N TYR A 295 -9.08 -17.22 -16.67
CA TYR A 295 -9.49 -16.87 -15.29
C TYR A 295 -10.93 -17.28 -14.96
N ARG A 296 -11.86 -17.28 -15.92
CA ARG A 296 -13.22 -17.83 -15.73
C ARG A 296 -13.17 -19.32 -15.43
N ILE A 297 -12.32 -20.08 -16.12
CA ILE A 297 -12.12 -21.51 -15.84
C ILE A 297 -11.52 -21.71 -14.44
N TYR A 298 -10.58 -20.85 -14.04
CA TYR A 298 -9.85 -20.97 -12.77
C TYR A 298 -10.70 -20.59 -11.55
N LEU A 299 -11.46 -19.50 -11.65
CA LEU A 299 -12.07 -18.79 -10.51
C LEU A 299 -13.58 -18.61 -10.62
N GLY A 300 -14.20 -18.85 -11.78
CA GLY A 300 -15.63 -18.57 -12.02
C GLY A 300 -16.61 -19.36 -11.15
N ASP A 301 -16.16 -20.49 -10.59
CA ASP A 301 -16.94 -21.27 -9.62
C ASP A 301 -17.07 -20.58 -8.25
N ASP A 302 -16.09 -19.72 -7.88
CA ASP A 302 -15.99 -19.12 -6.55
C ASP A 302 -16.30 -17.62 -6.53
N TYR A 303 -16.08 -16.91 -7.66
CA TYR A 303 -16.12 -15.45 -7.72
C TYR A 303 -16.83 -14.93 -8.97
N HIS A 304 -17.51 -13.79 -8.83
CA HIS A 304 -17.98 -13.03 -9.97
C HIS A 304 -16.83 -12.21 -10.56
N LEU A 305 -16.44 -12.53 -11.80
CA LEU A 305 -15.29 -11.90 -12.46
C LEU A 305 -15.72 -10.71 -13.31
N LEU A 306 -15.15 -9.55 -12.99
CA LEU A 306 -15.30 -8.31 -13.75
C LEU A 306 -14.05 -8.02 -14.57
N SER A 307 -14.15 -7.19 -15.59
CA SER A 307 -13.02 -6.76 -16.40
C SER A 307 -13.18 -5.31 -16.88
N PRO A 308 -12.12 -4.68 -17.42
CA PRO A 308 -12.19 -3.34 -17.97
C PRO A 308 -13.27 -3.19 -19.04
N LYS A 309 -13.48 -4.24 -19.84
CA LYS A 309 -14.49 -4.27 -20.90
C LYS A 309 -15.92 -4.35 -20.34
N THR A 310 -16.15 -5.14 -19.29
CA THR A 310 -17.50 -5.28 -18.70
C THR A 310 -17.92 -4.04 -17.92
N GLU A 311 -16.96 -3.37 -17.27
CA GLU A 311 -17.22 -2.18 -16.45
C GLU A 311 -17.06 -0.86 -17.25
N HIS A 312 -16.69 -0.93 -18.53
CA HIS A 312 -16.39 0.22 -19.38
C HIS A 312 -15.33 1.18 -18.80
N ILE A 313 -14.30 0.62 -18.14
CA ILE A 313 -13.21 1.35 -17.51
C ILE A 313 -11.97 1.26 -18.39
N LYS A 314 -11.37 2.40 -18.71
CA LYS A 314 -10.07 2.48 -19.37
C LYS A 314 -9.09 3.24 -18.47
N ILE A 315 -7.94 2.62 -18.21
CA ILE A 315 -6.80 3.22 -17.50
C ILE A 315 -5.59 2.96 -18.41
N ASP A 316 -4.76 3.97 -18.65
CA ASP A 316 -3.49 3.77 -19.33
C ASP A 316 -2.42 3.42 -18.29
N ILE A 317 -1.91 2.19 -18.36
CA ILE A 317 -0.95 1.66 -17.39
C ILE A 317 0.35 1.43 -18.12
N LEU A 318 1.36 2.23 -17.80
CA LEU A 318 2.67 2.10 -18.41
C LEU A 318 3.34 0.79 -17.99
N GLU A 319 3.73 -0.02 -18.98
CA GLU A 319 4.38 -1.31 -18.77
C GLU A 319 5.88 -1.23 -19.07
N GLY A 320 6.69 -1.70 -18.12
CA GLY A 320 8.13 -1.83 -18.28
C GLY A 320 8.51 -3.07 -19.10
N ILE A 321 9.81 -3.17 -19.42
CA ILE A 321 10.38 -4.33 -20.14
C ILE A 321 11.22 -5.25 -19.24
N ASP A 322 11.41 -4.89 -17.97
CA ASP A 322 12.38 -5.56 -17.10
C ASP A 322 11.75 -6.54 -16.09
N SER A 323 10.46 -6.38 -15.77
CA SER A 323 9.84 -7.09 -14.64
C SER A 323 8.36 -7.38 -14.86
N ILE A 324 8.03 -8.67 -15.05
CA ILE A 324 6.62 -9.14 -15.06
C ILE A 324 5.90 -8.87 -13.73
N GLU A 325 6.63 -8.85 -12.63
CA GLU A 325 6.05 -8.64 -11.30
C GLU A 325 5.60 -7.19 -11.14
N ASP A 326 6.44 -6.23 -11.53
CA ASP A 326 6.09 -4.82 -11.44
C ASP A 326 4.92 -4.48 -12.37
N ASN A 327 4.88 -5.07 -13.56
CA ASN A 327 3.77 -4.93 -14.51
C ASN A 327 2.47 -5.51 -13.94
N ALA A 328 2.50 -6.75 -13.40
CA ALA A 328 1.34 -7.39 -12.80
C ALA A 328 0.78 -6.57 -11.62
N ILE A 329 1.65 -6.08 -10.74
CA ILE A 329 1.25 -5.27 -9.59
C ILE A 329 0.70 -3.92 -10.03
N ALA A 330 1.31 -3.27 -11.03
CA ALA A 330 0.82 -1.99 -11.55
C ALA A 330 -0.61 -2.12 -12.08
N LYS A 331 -0.87 -3.17 -12.89
CA LYS A 331 -2.20 -3.52 -13.40
C LYS A 331 -3.20 -3.72 -12.26
N ALA A 332 -2.88 -4.62 -11.33
CA ALA A 332 -3.74 -4.94 -10.20
C ALA A 332 -4.05 -3.70 -9.34
N ARG A 333 -3.03 -2.93 -8.98
CA ARG A 333 -3.16 -1.77 -8.09
C ARG A 333 -4.00 -0.66 -8.71
N ALA A 334 -3.77 -0.32 -9.98
CA ALA A 334 -4.49 0.75 -10.66
C ALA A 334 -6.00 0.46 -10.69
N TYR A 335 -6.39 -0.76 -11.06
CA TYR A 335 -7.78 -1.15 -11.07
C TYR A 335 -8.36 -1.34 -9.66
N ALA A 336 -7.58 -1.79 -8.67
CA ALA A 336 -8.05 -1.86 -7.29
C ALA A 336 -8.42 -0.48 -6.74
N ILE A 337 -7.60 0.53 -7.03
CA ILE A 337 -7.86 1.92 -6.65
C ILE A 337 -9.08 2.46 -7.40
N LYS A 338 -9.18 2.22 -8.71
CA LYS A 338 -10.28 2.76 -9.53
C LYS A 338 -11.64 2.14 -9.21
N THR A 339 -11.66 0.85 -8.91
CA THR A 339 -12.92 0.08 -8.77
C THR A 339 -13.33 -0.12 -7.32
N GLY A 340 -12.42 0.04 -6.36
CA GLY A 340 -12.66 -0.32 -4.97
C GLY A 340 -12.81 -1.83 -4.74
N LYS A 341 -12.38 -2.67 -5.69
CA LYS A 341 -12.51 -4.13 -5.66
C LYS A 341 -11.13 -4.78 -5.63
N VAL A 342 -11.03 -6.00 -5.07
CA VAL A 342 -9.80 -6.79 -5.22
C VAL A 342 -9.58 -7.04 -6.70
N SER A 343 -8.37 -6.71 -7.16
CA SER A 343 -8.00 -6.77 -8.56
C SER A 343 -6.84 -7.73 -8.77
N ILE A 344 -6.94 -8.53 -9.83
CA ILE A 344 -5.91 -9.44 -10.31
C ILE A 344 -5.24 -8.81 -11.52
N GLY A 345 -3.93 -8.60 -11.44
CA GLY A 345 -3.09 -8.22 -12.57
C GLY A 345 -2.23 -9.39 -12.99
N ASP A 346 -2.11 -9.58 -14.30
CA ASP A 346 -1.40 -10.70 -14.89
C ASP A 346 -0.40 -10.20 -15.92
N ASP A 347 0.87 -10.57 -15.73
CA ASP A 347 1.89 -10.39 -16.75
C ASP A 347 2.67 -11.68 -17.00
N THR A 348 2.98 -11.93 -18.27
CA THR A 348 3.58 -13.19 -18.71
C THR A 348 4.72 -12.91 -19.68
N GLY A 349 5.92 -13.35 -19.32
CA GLY A 349 7.09 -13.34 -20.19
C GLY A 349 7.32 -14.68 -20.86
N PHE A 350 7.99 -14.68 -22.00
CA PHE A 350 8.39 -15.88 -22.73
C PHE A 350 9.88 -15.84 -23.03
N PHE A 351 10.57 -16.92 -22.69
CA PHE A 351 12.02 -16.95 -22.67
C PHE A 351 12.53 -18.13 -23.49
N ILE A 352 13.20 -17.85 -24.61
CA ILE A 352 13.84 -18.86 -25.46
C ILE A 352 15.30 -18.98 -25.04
N LYS A 353 15.73 -20.19 -24.65
CA LYS A 353 17.08 -20.39 -24.07
C LYS A 353 18.20 -20.00 -25.05
N ASP A 354 18.08 -20.42 -26.30
CA ASP A 354 19.08 -20.14 -27.35
C ASP A 354 19.08 -18.69 -27.84
N LEU A 355 18.10 -17.89 -27.44
CA LEU A 355 18.06 -16.44 -27.68
C LEU A 355 18.36 -15.65 -26.40
N ASN A 356 19.13 -16.22 -25.47
CA ASN A 356 19.48 -15.60 -24.20
C ASN A 356 18.26 -15.08 -23.41
N GLY A 357 17.09 -15.74 -23.56
CA GLY A 357 15.85 -15.38 -22.90
C GLY A 357 14.95 -14.40 -23.65
N GLU A 358 15.28 -13.96 -24.87
CA GLU A 358 14.34 -13.19 -25.70
C GLU A 358 13.10 -14.03 -26.07
N PRO A 359 11.92 -13.41 -26.25
CA PRO A 359 11.60 -11.97 -26.13
C PRO A 359 11.49 -11.42 -24.70
N GLY A 360 11.48 -12.26 -23.67
CA GLY A 360 11.42 -11.87 -22.26
C GLY A 360 10.06 -11.33 -21.81
N VAL A 361 10.09 -10.34 -20.90
CA VAL A 361 8.91 -9.72 -20.23
C VAL A 361 8.01 -9.00 -21.24
N ALA A 362 8.59 -8.16 -22.11
CA ALA A 362 7.85 -7.38 -23.10
C ALA A 362 7.58 -8.21 -24.37
N LEU A 363 6.91 -9.34 -24.19
CA LEU A 363 6.72 -10.38 -25.19
C LEU A 363 6.22 -9.85 -26.53
N ARG A 364 5.12 -9.06 -26.52
CA ARG A 364 4.52 -8.49 -27.74
C ARG A 364 5.38 -7.46 -28.45
N ARG A 365 6.25 -6.79 -27.68
CA ARG A 365 7.21 -5.82 -28.18
C ARG A 365 8.57 -6.45 -28.49
N TRP A 366 8.73 -7.77 -28.30
CA TRP A 366 10.03 -8.46 -28.37
C TRP A 366 11.14 -7.68 -27.65
N GLY A 367 10.98 -7.45 -26.34
CA GLY A 367 11.97 -6.68 -25.58
C GLY A 367 12.14 -5.21 -26.00
N GLY A 368 11.30 -4.69 -26.92
CA GLY A 368 11.37 -3.33 -27.46
C GLY A 368 11.68 -3.24 -28.97
N GLU A 369 11.99 -4.35 -29.64
CA GLU A 369 12.26 -4.38 -31.09
C GLU A 369 11.01 -4.20 -31.96
N LEU A 370 9.84 -4.53 -31.42
CA LEU A 370 8.56 -4.42 -32.12
C LEU A 370 7.67 -3.34 -31.48
N PRO A 371 6.97 -2.54 -32.30
CA PRO A 371 5.92 -1.66 -31.81
C PRO A 371 4.80 -2.44 -31.13
N GLU A 372 4.13 -1.86 -30.15
CA GLU A 372 2.98 -2.48 -29.48
C GLU A 372 1.81 -2.76 -30.46
N SER A 373 1.67 -1.94 -31.51
CA SER A 373 0.69 -2.09 -32.58
C SER A 373 0.98 -3.23 -33.56
N THR A 374 2.05 -4.01 -33.34
CA THR A 374 2.42 -5.12 -34.23
C THR A 374 1.29 -6.14 -34.30
N SER A 375 0.84 -6.44 -35.52
CA SER A 375 -0.19 -7.44 -35.76
C SER A 375 0.28 -8.85 -35.37
N ASN A 376 -0.66 -9.74 -35.08
CA ASN A 376 -0.34 -11.14 -34.78
C ASN A 376 0.43 -11.84 -35.90
N GLU A 377 0.11 -11.55 -37.16
CA GLU A 377 0.80 -12.11 -38.32
C GLU A 377 2.24 -11.58 -38.45
N ALA A 378 2.43 -10.27 -38.25
CA ALA A 378 3.76 -9.68 -38.28
C ALA A 378 4.64 -10.21 -37.14
N PHE A 379 4.08 -10.33 -35.93
CA PHE A 379 4.75 -10.95 -34.80
C PHE A 379 5.15 -12.40 -35.09
N TRP A 380 4.25 -13.18 -35.71
CA TRP A 380 4.53 -14.58 -36.09
C TRP A 380 5.70 -14.68 -37.09
N LYS A 381 5.71 -13.85 -38.14
CA LYS A 381 6.82 -13.80 -39.10
C LYS A 381 8.13 -13.44 -38.41
N PHE A 382 8.10 -12.48 -37.49
CA PHE A 382 9.27 -12.09 -36.71
C PHE A 382 9.78 -13.23 -35.81
N LEU A 383 8.87 -13.96 -35.15
CA LEU A 383 9.19 -15.15 -34.38
C LEU A 383 9.87 -16.21 -35.28
N GLN A 384 9.32 -16.50 -36.46
CA GLN A 384 9.92 -17.44 -37.42
C GLN A 384 11.34 -17.01 -37.82
N GLU A 385 11.53 -15.73 -38.15
CA GLU A 385 12.83 -15.16 -38.52
C GLU A 385 13.86 -15.32 -37.39
N LYS A 386 13.49 -14.95 -36.16
CA LYS A 386 14.37 -15.03 -34.97
C LYS A 386 14.70 -16.47 -34.57
N THR A 387 13.86 -17.43 -34.95
CA THR A 387 13.97 -18.83 -34.51
C THR A 387 14.45 -19.79 -35.60
N LYS A 388 14.76 -19.29 -36.80
CA LYS A 388 15.13 -20.12 -37.97
C LYS A 388 16.43 -20.90 -37.79
N ASP A 389 17.40 -20.32 -37.09
CA ASP A 389 18.76 -20.87 -36.92
C ASP A 389 19.01 -21.45 -35.52
N LEU A 390 17.95 -21.65 -34.71
CA LEU A 390 18.11 -22.20 -33.35
C LEU A 390 18.61 -23.64 -33.40
N LYS A 391 19.51 -23.97 -32.48
CA LYS A 391 19.97 -25.35 -32.28
C LYS A 391 19.10 -26.06 -31.25
N ASN A 392 18.67 -25.33 -30.23
CA ASN A 392 17.76 -25.74 -29.18
C ASN A 392 16.52 -24.84 -29.16
N TYR A 393 15.34 -25.46 -29.13
CA TYR A 393 14.04 -24.79 -29.14
C TYR A 393 13.41 -24.74 -27.74
N ASP A 394 14.15 -25.16 -26.71
CA ASP A 394 13.75 -25.04 -25.33
C ASP A 394 13.38 -23.60 -24.97
N CYS A 395 12.21 -23.47 -24.36
CA CYS A 395 11.68 -22.19 -23.91
C CYS A 395 10.75 -22.41 -22.73
N TYR A 396 10.37 -21.31 -22.08
CA TYR A 396 9.38 -21.37 -21.02
C TYR A 396 8.57 -20.09 -20.93
N PHE A 397 7.33 -20.24 -20.45
CA PHE A 397 6.55 -19.12 -19.94
C PHE A 397 6.87 -18.91 -18.46
N LYS A 398 6.99 -17.64 -18.07
CA LYS A 398 6.98 -17.23 -16.68
C LYS A 398 5.86 -16.21 -16.50
N GLN A 399 4.83 -16.62 -15.78
CA GLN A 399 3.68 -15.80 -15.45
C GLN A 399 3.82 -15.30 -14.02
N CYS A 400 3.44 -14.05 -13.80
CA CYS A 400 3.28 -13.44 -12.50
C CYS A 400 1.87 -12.91 -12.38
N VAL A 401 1.18 -13.31 -11.31
CA VAL A 401 -0.17 -12.87 -10.99
C VAL A 401 -0.15 -12.14 -9.66
N ALA A 402 -0.45 -10.85 -9.70
CA ALA A 402 -0.57 -10.00 -8.53
C ALA A 402 -2.04 -9.87 -8.14
N ILE A 403 -2.35 -10.08 -6.86
CA ILE A 403 -3.67 -9.87 -6.28
C ILE A 403 -3.55 -8.69 -5.36
N VAL A 404 -4.27 -7.60 -5.62
CA VAL A 404 -4.18 -6.36 -4.84
C VAL A 404 -5.56 -5.96 -4.34
N SER A 405 -5.69 -5.68 -3.04
CA SER A 405 -6.90 -5.10 -2.47
C SER A 405 -6.93 -3.58 -2.64
N PRO A 406 -8.12 -2.97 -2.63
CA PRO A 406 -8.23 -1.50 -2.53
C PRO A 406 -7.62 -0.97 -1.23
N LYS A 407 -7.42 -1.82 -0.21
CA LYS A 407 -6.70 -1.51 1.02
C LYS A 407 -5.19 -1.43 0.86
N GLY A 408 -4.65 -1.83 -0.29
CA GLY A 408 -3.22 -1.86 -0.57
C GLY A 408 -2.50 -3.09 -0.02
N ASP A 409 -3.24 -4.13 0.39
CA ASP A 409 -2.68 -5.46 0.64
C ASP A 409 -2.46 -6.19 -0.68
N SER A 410 -1.41 -7.01 -0.74
CA SER A 410 -1.08 -7.72 -1.96
C SER A 410 -0.44 -9.07 -1.74
N GLU A 411 -0.75 -9.99 -2.63
CA GLU A 411 -0.10 -11.30 -2.74
C GLU A 411 0.31 -11.54 -4.20
N ILE A 412 1.31 -12.40 -4.39
CA ILE A 412 1.84 -12.73 -5.72
C ILE A 412 1.88 -14.25 -5.86
N VAL A 413 1.53 -14.73 -7.04
CA VAL A 413 1.67 -16.13 -7.46
C VAL A 413 2.46 -16.17 -8.76
N TYR A 414 3.42 -17.09 -8.85
CA TYR A 414 4.14 -17.34 -10.10
C TYR A 414 3.73 -18.69 -10.68
N ASN A 415 3.70 -18.77 -12.00
CA ASN A 415 3.58 -20.03 -12.74
C ASN A 415 4.71 -20.11 -13.77
N ILE A 416 5.41 -21.23 -13.83
CA ILE A 416 6.49 -21.47 -14.80
C ILE A 416 6.15 -22.71 -15.61
N ASN A 417 5.98 -22.54 -16.91
CA ASN A 417 5.67 -23.62 -17.83
C ASN A 417 6.84 -23.86 -18.78
N ASN A 418 7.58 -24.94 -18.54
CA ASN A 418 8.72 -25.34 -19.36
C ASN A 418 8.29 -26.18 -20.56
N GLY A 419 8.92 -25.95 -21.70
CA GLY A 419 8.60 -26.64 -22.93
C GLY A 419 9.56 -26.32 -24.06
N PHE A 420 9.07 -26.45 -25.29
CA PHE A 420 9.83 -26.15 -26.49
C PHE A 420 8.92 -25.53 -27.56
N LEU A 421 9.53 -24.82 -28.50
CA LEU A 421 8.87 -24.39 -29.72
C LEU A 421 8.85 -25.56 -30.71
N ASN A 422 7.67 -26.06 -31.06
CA ASN A 422 7.50 -27.14 -32.01
C ASN A 422 7.90 -26.66 -33.42
N LYS A 423 8.98 -27.24 -33.96
CA LYS A 423 9.55 -26.87 -35.27
C LYS A 423 8.54 -27.00 -36.40
N GLU A 424 7.77 -28.09 -36.44
CA GLU A 424 6.83 -28.33 -37.52
C GLU A 424 5.68 -27.32 -37.51
N LYS A 425 5.16 -27.00 -36.32
CA LYS A 425 4.10 -25.99 -36.15
C LYS A 425 4.61 -24.59 -36.49
N LEU A 426 5.84 -24.28 -36.08
CA LEU A 426 6.48 -23.00 -36.35
C LEU A 426 6.70 -22.73 -37.85
N GLN A 427 6.91 -23.77 -38.67
CA GLN A 427 7.06 -23.62 -40.14
C GLN A 427 5.74 -23.45 -40.89
N ARG A 428 4.58 -23.62 -40.22
CA ARG A 428 3.27 -23.44 -40.84
C ARG A 428 2.92 -21.95 -40.96
N PRO A 429 2.02 -21.57 -41.89
CA PRO A 429 1.42 -20.25 -41.89
C PRO A 429 0.74 -19.95 -40.55
N TYR A 430 0.66 -18.66 -40.20
CA TYR A 430 -0.01 -18.25 -38.97
C TYR A 430 -1.46 -18.75 -38.95
N ASN A 431 -1.86 -19.40 -37.85
CA ASN A 431 -3.17 -20.03 -37.71
C ASN A 431 -4.28 -19.06 -37.30
N ASN A 432 -4.03 -17.75 -37.30
CA ASN A 432 -4.97 -16.71 -36.85
C ASN A 432 -5.38 -16.82 -35.37
N SER A 433 -4.56 -17.45 -34.52
CA SER A 433 -4.80 -17.50 -33.06
C SER A 433 -4.92 -16.09 -32.45
N GLY A 434 -5.46 -16.00 -31.24
CA GLY A 434 -5.38 -14.77 -30.45
C GLY A 434 -3.95 -14.52 -29.94
N TYR A 435 -3.14 -15.57 -29.83
CA TYR A 435 -1.85 -15.55 -29.17
C TYR A 435 -0.79 -16.34 -29.98
N PRO A 436 0.03 -15.65 -30.81
CA PRO A 436 0.91 -16.34 -31.75
C PRO A 436 1.84 -17.39 -31.15
N ILE A 437 2.43 -17.14 -29.98
CA ILE A 437 3.34 -18.11 -29.35
C ILE A 437 2.60 -19.38 -28.92
N GLY A 438 1.31 -19.26 -28.56
CA GLY A 438 0.45 -20.38 -28.20
C GLY A 438 0.29 -21.41 -29.34
N ALA A 439 0.46 -20.98 -30.59
CA ALA A 439 0.36 -21.85 -31.77
C ALA A 439 1.58 -22.78 -31.96
N ALA A 440 2.75 -22.45 -31.39
CA ALA A 440 3.98 -23.23 -31.56
C ALA A 440 4.55 -23.78 -30.24
N PHE A 441 4.25 -23.18 -29.10
CA PHE A 441 4.76 -23.66 -27.81
C PHE A 441 4.11 -24.99 -27.41
N GLU A 442 4.91 -25.93 -26.91
CA GLU A 442 4.47 -27.20 -26.33
C GLU A 442 5.18 -27.43 -24.99
N SER A 443 4.42 -27.54 -23.90
CA SER A 443 4.96 -27.89 -22.59
C SER A 443 5.43 -29.35 -22.59
N TYR A 444 6.50 -29.65 -21.86
CA TYR A 444 7.08 -31.00 -21.82
C TYR A 444 6.07 -32.10 -21.42
N ASN A 445 5.04 -31.75 -20.64
CA ASN A 445 4.12 -32.72 -20.04
C ASN A 445 2.72 -32.75 -20.67
N ARG A 446 2.52 -32.17 -21.86
CA ARG A 446 1.17 -32.00 -22.42
C ARG A 446 0.90 -32.56 -23.82
N ASN A 447 1.94 -32.82 -24.65
CA ASN A 447 1.83 -33.30 -26.04
C ASN A 447 0.83 -32.55 -26.96
N LYS A 448 0.39 -31.35 -26.54
CA LYS A 448 -0.60 -30.48 -27.18
C LYS A 448 -0.14 -29.03 -27.05
N THR A 449 -0.64 -28.11 -27.85
CA THR A 449 -0.53 -26.66 -27.57
C THR A 449 -1.59 -26.24 -26.55
N TRP A 450 -1.47 -25.02 -26.00
CA TRP A 450 -2.51 -24.48 -25.10
C TRP A 450 -3.87 -24.38 -25.80
N ASP A 451 -3.85 -24.02 -27.09
CA ASP A 451 -5.04 -23.87 -27.94
C ASP A 451 -5.72 -25.22 -28.26
N GLU A 452 -5.01 -26.35 -28.09
CA GLU A 452 -5.52 -27.71 -28.34
C GLU A 452 -6.15 -28.35 -27.08
N MET A 453 -6.07 -27.68 -25.91
CA MET A 453 -6.57 -28.19 -24.63
C MET A 453 -8.03 -27.78 -24.40
N THR A 454 -8.84 -28.72 -23.91
CA THR A 454 -10.17 -28.45 -23.36
C THR A 454 -10.07 -27.73 -22.02
N ASP A 455 -11.15 -27.06 -21.59
CA ASP A 455 -11.20 -26.35 -20.30
C ASP A 455 -10.89 -27.28 -19.11
N SER A 456 -11.35 -28.53 -19.16
CA SER A 456 -11.04 -29.53 -18.13
C SER A 456 -9.55 -29.90 -18.11
N GLU A 457 -8.90 -30.02 -19.27
CA GLU A 457 -7.46 -30.29 -19.35
C GLU A 457 -6.65 -29.10 -18.83
N LYS A 458 -7.06 -27.86 -19.15
CA LYS A 458 -6.43 -26.64 -18.62
C LYS A 458 -6.54 -26.57 -17.09
N LYS A 459 -7.74 -26.84 -16.56
CA LYS A 459 -8.00 -26.82 -15.11
C LYS A 459 -7.18 -27.87 -14.36
N GLU A 460 -7.03 -29.08 -14.91
CA GLU A 460 -6.20 -30.12 -14.28
C GLU A 460 -4.71 -29.80 -14.39
N PHE A 461 -4.26 -29.26 -15.54
CA PHE A 461 -2.85 -28.86 -15.72
C PHE A 461 -2.44 -27.77 -14.72
N ASP A 462 -3.26 -26.73 -14.55
CA ASP A 462 -2.98 -25.61 -13.65
C ASP A 462 -3.49 -25.81 -12.22
N LYS A 463 -3.91 -27.02 -11.84
CA LYS A 463 -4.56 -27.29 -10.54
C LYS A 463 -3.79 -26.77 -9.32
N GLN A 464 -2.47 -26.94 -9.30
CA GLN A 464 -1.61 -26.43 -8.22
C GLN A 464 -1.62 -24.89 -8.20
N PHE A 465 -1.43 -24.27 -9.36
CA PHE A 465 -1.46 -22.82 -9.53
C PHE A 465 -2.81 -22.23 -9.12
N ILE A 466 -3.92 -22.83 -9.54
CA ILE A 466 -5.29 -22.43 -9.19
C ILE A 466 -5.50 -22.53 -7.66
N GLY A 467 -5.03 -23.62 -7.04
CA GLY A 467 -5.13 -23.81 -5.59
C GLY A 467 -4.37 -22.74 -4.80
N GLU A 468 -3.16 -22.39 -5.26
CA GLU A 468 -2.38 -21.30 -4.67
C GLU A 468 -3.07 -19.94 -4.88
N LEU A 469 -3.50 -19.63 -6.10
CA LEU A 469 -4.21 -18.41 -6.46
C LEU A 469 -5.44 -18.19 -5.57
N LYS A 470 -6.30 -19.20 -5.40
CA LYS A 470 -7.48 -19.13 -4.51
C LYS A 470 -7.10 -18.89 -3.06
N THR A 471 -6.03 -19.53 -2.58
CA THR A 471 -5.53 -19.34 -1.21
C THR A 471 -5.06 -17.91 -0.99
N LYS A 472 -4.33 -17.34 -1.96
CA LYS A 472 -3.81 -15.97 -1.90
C LYS A 472 -4.93 -14.93 -2.01
N ILE A 473 -5.93 -15.15 -2.86
CA ILE A 473 -7.13 -14.31 -2.93
C ILE A 473 -7.85 -14.28 -1.59
N LYS A 474 -8.07 -15.44 -0.94
CA LYS A 474 -8.70 -15.51 0.39
C LYS A 474 -7.92 -14.74 1.45
N ARG A 475 -6.59 -14.78 1.42
CA ARG A 475 -5.74 -14.00 2.34
C ARG A 475 -5.93 -12.50 2.14
N VAL A 476 -5.88 -12.02 0.90
CA VAL A 476 -6.07 -10.59 0.58
C VAL A 476 -7.48 -10.12 0.97
N LEU A 477 -8.50 -10.96 0.80
CA LEU A 477 -9.87 -10.65 1.22
C LEU A 477 -10.08 -10.64 2.74
N SER A 478 -9.24 -11.36 3.50
CA SER A 478 -9.33 -11.45 4.96
C SER A 478 -8.62 -10.32 5.72
N GLN A 479 -7.81 -9.52 5.02
CA GLN A 479 -7.06 -8.36 5.55
C GLN A 479 -7.90 -7.08 5.40
#